data_AF-A0A6G1HCP3-F1
#
_entry.id   AF-A0A6G1HCP3-F1
#
_cell.length_a   1.000
_cell.length_b   1.000
_cell.length_c   1.000
_cell.angle_alpha   90.00
_cell.angle_beta   90.00
_cell.angle_gamma   90.00
#
_symmetry.space_group_name_H-M   'P 1'
#
loop_
_entity.id
_entity.type
_entity.pdbx_description
1 polymer ?
#
loop_
_entity_poly.entity_id
_entity_poly.type
_entity_poly.pdbx_seq_one_letter_code
_entity_poly.pdbx_strand_id
1 'polypeptide(L)'
;MNVLWLWVRRLTATRDQISSDFGDVLCFEMEAAGLMNSFPCLVIRGICDYADSHKNKKWQPYAAATAAAYAKELLLVIPAADIAKTQTMDEATRG
;
A
#
# COMPACT_ATOMS: atom_id res chain seq x y z
N MET A 1 -14.42 -1.39 10.93
CA MET A 1 -13.37 -2.37 10.57
C MET A 1 -12.14 -2.03 11.40
N ASN A 2 -11.81 -2.85 12.40
CA ASN A 2 -10.70 -2.57 13.31
C ASN A 2 -9.38 -2.81 12.58
N VAL A 3 -8.72 -1.72 12.15
CA VAL A 3 -7.32 -1.78 11.72
C VAL A 3 -6.49 -1.98 12.98
N LEU A 4 -6.24 -3.24 13.33
CA LEU A 4 -5.34 -3.58 14.43
C LEU A 4 -3.91 -3.29 13.95
N TRP A 5 -3.36 -2.16 14.38
CA TRP A 5 -1.95 -1.80 14.22
C TRP A 5 -1.07 -2.76 15.03
N LEU A 6 -0.99 -4.01 14.61
CA LEU A 6 0.00 -4.93 15.12
C LEU A 6 1.35 -4.52 14.53
N TRP A 7 2.19 -3.96 15.38
CA TRP A 7 3.64 -3.99 15.20
C TRP A 7 4.03 -5.45 14.91
N VAL A 8 4.10 -5.84 13.63
CA VAL A 8 4.56 -7.16 13.24
C VAL A 8 5.99 -7.26 13.73
N ARG A 9 6.22 -8.02 14.81
CA ARG A 9 7.56 -8.46 15.17
C ARG A 9 8.11 -9.17 13.93
N ARG A 10 9.19 -8.63 13.39
CA ARG A 10 9.80 -9.02 12.10
C ARG A 10 10.46 -10.39 12.18
N LEU A 11 9.64 -11.41 12.33
CA LEU A 11 10.00 -12.82 12.32
C LEU A 11 9.19 -13.47 11.21
N THR A 12 9.86 -14.27 10.38
CA THR A 12 9.25 -14.99 9.26
C THR A 12 8.01 -15.78 9.72
N ALA A 13 8.08 -16.42 10.90
CA ALA A 13 6.95 -17.13 11.48
C ALA A 13 5.73 -16.23 11.78
N THR A 14 5.96 -15.02 12.29
CA THR A 14 4.87 -14.06 12.57
C THR A 14 4.27 -13.51 11.27
N ARG A 15 5.11 -13.25 10.26
CA ARG A 15 4.64 -12.86 8.91
C ARG A 15 3.75 -13.95 8.31
N ASP A 16 4.21 -15.19 8.34
CA ASP A 16 3.51 -16.34 7.72
C ASP A 16 2.20 -16.63 8.44
N GLN A 17 2.20 -16.54 9.77
CA GLN A 17 0.99 -16.66 10.56
C GLN A 17 -0.04 -15.59 10.19
N ILE A 18 0.36 -14.31 10.14
CA ILE A 18 -0.56 -13.23 9.77
C ILE A 18 -1.03 -13.38 8.31
N SER A 19 -0.15 -13.82 7.40
CA SER A 19 -0.56 -14.11 6.01
C SER A 19 -1.64 -15.18 5.98
N SER A 20 -1.47 -16.28 6.71
CA SER A 20 -2.44 -17.36 6.79
C SER A 20 -3.76 -16.92 7.44
N ASP A 21 -3.68 -16.15 8.53
CA ASP A 21 -4.86 -15.75 9.32
C ASP A 21 -5.76 -14.75 8.57
N PHE A 22 -5.18 -13.94 7.68
CA PHE A 22 -5.89 -12.87 6.96
C PHE A 22 -6.09 -13.14 5.45
N GLY A 23 -5.89 -14.39 5.00
CA GLY A 23 -6.20 -14.80 3.64
C GLY A 23 -5.15 -14.38 2.61
N ASP A 24 -3.90 -14.81 2.82
CA ASP A 24 -2.75 -14.62 1.93
C ASP A 24 -2.36 -13.15 1.72
N VAL A 25 -2.01 -12.49 2.84
CA VAL A 25 -1.50 -11.11 2.83
C VAL A 25 -0.23 -11.01 1.97
N LEU A 26 -0.35 -10.29 0.86
CA LEU A 26 0.75 -10.09 -0.09
C LEU A 26 1.79 -9.05 0.37
N CYS A 27 1.41 -8.16 1.30
CA CYS A 27 2.22 -6.99 1.62
C CYS A 27 1.91 -6.40 3.00
N PHE A 28 2.95 -5.99 3.74
CA PHE A 28 2.83 -5.36 5.07
C PHE A 28 3.27 -3.90 5.02
N GLU A 29 2.35 -2.94 5.10
CA GLU A 29 2.62 -1.49 5.13
C GLU A 29 1.96 -0.88 6.37
N MET A 30 2.48 0.26 6.80
CA MET A 30 1.94 1.06 7.88
C MET A 30 1.21 2.30 7.34
N GLU A 31 1.67 2.89 6.25
CA GLU A 31 1.24 4.23 5.83
C GLU A 31 -0.13 4.25 5.10
N ALA A 32 -0.47 3.19 4.37
CA ALA A 32 -1.68 3.15 3.54
C ALA A 32 -2.99 2.89 4.32
N ALA A 33 -2.90 2.33 5.53
CA ALA A 33 -4.06 1.90 6.31
C ALA A 33 -4.99 3.05 6.75
N GLY A 34 -4.44 4.27 6.89
CA GLY A 34 -5.23 5.45 7.21
C GLY A 34 -6.01 6.02 6.02
N LEU A 35 -5.59 5.71 4.79
CA LEU A 35 -6.12 6.33 3.57
C LEU A 35 -7.32 5.55 2.98
N MET A 36 -7.30 4.23 3.09
CA MET A 36 -8.28 3.34 2.46
C MET A 36 -9.70 3.43 3.05
N ASN A 37 -9.85 3.90 4.29
CA ASN A 37 -11.16 4.01 4.93
C ASN A 37 -11.94 5.28 4.57
N SER A 38 -11.28 6.28 3.96
CA SER A 38 -11.84 7.62 3.81
C SER A 38 -12.27 7.94 2.38
N PHE A 39 -11.73 7.26 1.36
CA PHE A 39 -12.13 7.47 -0.04
C PHE A 39 -11.70 6.29 -0.93
N PRO A 40 -12.35 6.08 -2.08
CA PRO A 40 -11.91 5.08 -3.05
C PRO A 40 -10.52 5.43 -3.57
N CYS A 41 -9.52 4.61 -3.21
CA CYS A 41 -8.14 4.81 -3.61
C CYS A 41 -7.49 3.51 -4.11
N LEU A 42 -6.60 3.64 -5.09
CA LEU A 42 -5.73 2.56 -5.55
C LEU A 42 -4.33 2.77 -4.96
N VAL A 43 -3.81 1.75 -4.27
CA VAL A 43 -2.47 1.82 -3.68
C VAL A 43 -1.47 1.09 -4.56
N ILE A 44 -0.42 1.80 -4.96
CA ILE A 44 0.71 1.26 -5.73
C ILE A 44 1.93 1.26 -4.81
N ARG A 45 2.55 0.09 -4.62
CA ARG A 45 3.66 -0.08 -3.68
C ARG A 45 4.80 -0.88 -4.30
N GLY A 46 6.03 -0.43 -4.04
CA GLY A 46 7.24 -1.17 -4.37
C GLY A 46 7.68 -2.04 -3.19
N ILE A 47 8.14 -3.26 -3.47
CA ILE A 47 8.65 -4.17 -2.44
C ILE A 47 10.12 -3.87 -2.17
N CYS A 48 10.46 -3.53 -0.92
CA CYS A 48 11.83 -3.20 -0.51
C CYS A 48 12.43 -4.12 0.55
N ASP A 49 11.61 -4.95 1.20
CA ASP A 49 12.04 -5.96 2.17
C ASP A 49 11.06 -7.16 2.21
N TYR A 50 11.47 -8.23 2.89
CA TYR A 50 10.70 -9.47 3.02
C TYR A 50 9.82 -9.50 4.28
N ALA A 51 9.69 -8.38 5.00
CA ALA A 51 9.06 -8.28 6.31
C ALA A 51 9.66 -9.22 7.38
N ASP A 52 10.94 -9.56 7.25
CA ASP A 52 11.71 -10.38 8.19
C ASP A 52 12.77 -9.54 8.94
N SER A 53 13.62 -10.21 9.72
CA SER A 53 14.67 -9.54 10.50
C SER A 53 15.74 -8.86 9.63
N HIS A 54 15.83 -9.19 8.34
CA HIS A 54 16.85 -8.67 7.42
C HIS A 54 16.37 -7.39 6.74
N LYS A 55 16.65 -6.25 7.38
CA LYS A 55 16.41 -4.96 6.74
C LYS A 55 17.42 -4.66 5.66
N ASN A 56 16.94 -4.53 4.42
CA ASN A 56 17.74 -4.01 3.32
C ASN A 56 17.29 -2.62 2.88
N LYS A 57 17.72 -1.60 3.63
CA LYS A 57 17.38 -0.19 3.34
C LYS A 57 17.87 0.28 1.96
N LYS A 58 18.81 -0.42 1.33
CA LYS A 58 19.33 -0.07 -0.01
C LYS A 58 18.27 -0.20 -1.10
N TRP A 59 17.26 -1.05 -0.90
CA TRP A 59 16.22 -1.28 -1.90
C TRP A 59 15.06 -0.29 -1.82
N GLN A 60 14.95 0.50 -0.73
CA GLN A 60 13.87 1.47 -0.59
C GLN A 60 13.82 2.50 -1.73
N PRO A 61 14.94 3.14 -2.14
CA PRO A 61 14.92 4.07 -3.27
C PRO A 61 14.52 3.40 -4.59
N TYR A 62 14.98 2.17 -4.83
CA TYR A 62 14.64 1.42 -6.04
C TYR A 62 13.16 1.03 -6.08
N ALA A 63 12.64 0.52 -4.97
CA ALA A 63 11.24 0.16 -4.82
C ALA A 63 10.32 1.38 -4.99
N ALA A 64 10.68 2.52 -4.38
CA ALA A 64 9.96 3.77 -4.54
C ALA A 64 9.98 4.28 -5.99
N ALA A 65 11.15 4.27 -6.64
CA ALA A 65 11.27 4.68 -8.04
C ALA A 65 10.45 3.78 -8.98
N THR A 66 10.44 2.47 -8.74
CA THR A 66 9.67 1.50 -9.52
C THR A 66 8.17 1.72 -9.36
N ALA A 67 7.70 1.93 -8.12
CA ALA A 67 6.29 2.22 -7.84
C ALA A 67 5.85 3.53 -8.51
N ALA A 68 6.68 4.58 -8.43
CA ALA A 68 6.39 5.87 -9.05
C ALA A 68 6.36 5.78 -10.58
N ALA A 69 7.31 5.04 -11.18
CA ALA A 69 7.33 4.81 -12.62
C ALA A 69 6.07 4.08 -13.09
N TYR A 70 5.69 3.00 -12.39
CA TYR A 70 4.45 2.28 -12.70
C TYR A 70 3.21 3.16 -12.54
N ALA A 71 3.11 3.95 -11.46
CA ALA A 71 2.01 4.88 -11.24
C ALA A 71 1.88 5.89 -12.38
N LYS A 72 3.00 6.44 -12.85
CA LYS A 72 3.01 7.36 -14.00
C LYS A 72 2.46 6.69 -15.25
N GLU A 73 2.94 5.50 -15.61
CA GLU A 73 2.47 4.78 -16.80
C GLU A 73 0.99 4.39 -16.68
N LEU A 74 0.53 3.99 -15.49
CA LEU A 74 -0.87 3.70 -15.24
C LEU A 74 -1.75 4.93 -15.47
N LEU A 75 -1.32 6.10 -15.01
CA LEU A 75 -2.06 7.34 -15.23
C LEU A 75 -2.14 7.73 -16.71
N LEU A 76 -1.17 7.33 -17.53
CA LEU A 76 -1.20 7.60 -18.97
C LEU A 76 -2.21 6.73 -19.73
N VAL A 77 -2.58 5.57 -19.20
CA VAL A 77 -3.57 4.67 -19.83
C VAL A 77 -4.99 4.88 -19.34
N ILE A 78 -5.20 5.60 -18.24
CA ILE A 78 -6.53 5.91 -17.70
C ILE A 78 -7.09 7.16 -18.41
N PRO A 79 -8.24 7.08 -19.10
CA PRO A 79 -8.87 8.24 -19.73
C PRO A 79 -9.23 9.32 -18.70
N ALA A 80 -8.84 10.57 -18.96
CA ALA A 80 -9.13 11.69 -18.07
C ALA A 80 -10.63 11.91 -17.79
N ALA A 81 -11.50 11.49 -18.72
CA ALA A 81 -12.95 11.56 -18.58
C ALA A 81 -13.51 10.68 -17.44
N ASP A 82 -12.79 9.61 -17.07
CA ASP A 82 -13.16 8.72 -15.96
C ASP A 82 -12.65 9.24 -14.61
N ILE A 83 -11.55 10.02 -14.63
CA ILE A 83 -11.00 10.68 -13.43
C ILE A 83 -11.95 11.78 -12.93
N ALA A 84 -12.57 12.54 -13.85
CA ALA A 84 -13.48 13.64 -13.51
C ALA A 84 -14.79 13.19 -12.79
N LYS A 85 -15.11 11.89 -12.81
CA LYS A 85 -16.27 11.31 -12.10
C LYS A 85 -15.92 10.78 -10.70
N THR A 86 -14.64 10.75 -10.35
CA THR A 86 -14.15 10.22 -9.08
C THR A 86 -14.09 11.36 -8.06
N GLN A 87 -14.70 11.16 -6.88
CA GLN A 87 -14.66 12.14 -5.80
C GLN A 87 -13.21 12.41 -5.37
N THR A 88 -12.84 13.68 -5.30
CA THR A 88 -11.50 14.09 -4.90
C THR A 88 -11.35 14.07 -3.37
N MET A 89 -10.11 13.96 -2.87
CA MET A 89 -9.85 13.93 -1.42
C MET A 89 -10.43 15.14 -0.68
N ASP A 90 -10.46 16.31 -1.32
CA ASP A 90 -11.05 17.54 -0.75
C ASP A 90 -12.57 17.45 -0.55
N GLU A 91 -13.27 16.64 -1.36
CA GLU A 91 -14.71 16.42 -1.23
C GLU A 91 -15.02 15.34 -0.20
N ALA A 92 -14.21 14.28 -0.13
CA ALA A 92 -14.38 13.18 0.82
C ALA A 92 -14.11 13.58 2.28
N THR A 93 -13.31 14.62 2.52
CA THR A 93 -12.95 15.09 3.88
C THR A 93 -13.90 16.17 4.42
N ARG A 94 -14.90 16.61 3.64
CA ARG A 94 -15.89 17.65 4.01
C ARG A 94 -17.25 17.09 4.45
N GLY A 95 -17.41 15.77 4.57
CA GLY A 95 -18.63 15.08 5.00
C GLY A 95 -18.58 14.62 6.44
#